data_AF-A0A2S7T7T7-F1
#
_entry.id   AF-A0A2S7T7T7-F1
#
_cell.length_a   1.000
_cell.length_b   1.000
_cell.length_c   1.000
_cell.angle_alpha   90.00
_cell.angle_beta   90.00
_cell.angle_gamma   90.00
#
_symmetry.space_group_name_H-M   'P 1'
#
loop_
_entity.id
_entity.type
_entity.pdbx_description
1 polymer ?
#
loop_
_entity_poly.entity_id
_entity_poly.type
_entity_poly.pdbx_seq_one_letter_code
_entity_poly.pdbx_strand_id
1 'polypeptide(L)'
;MTSVDKAQKIDLIGVVASALCLVHCLVTPFLFLGLFGLSAYTDSVDPVWGSLDWIFLIITLFAVARSSKSSTRSWLPLAFWSSWALLLAHVINEKIGWIELPELFVLIPGLALVVFHSINLRDCRCRVE
;
A
#
# COMPACT_ATOMS: atom_id res chain seq x y z
N MET A 1 19.27 19.14 8.99
CA MET A 1 18.22 18.10 9.00
C MET A 1 18.92 16.77 8.96
N THR A 2 18.80 15.96 10.01
CA THR A 2 19.61 14.75 10.16
C THR A 2 19.16 13.67 9.17
N SER A 3 20.03 12.69 8.89
CA SER A 3 19.67 11.53 8.06
C SER A 3 18.48 10.74 8.63
N VAL A 4 18.27 10.82 9.95
CA VAL A 4 17.17 10.17 10.67
C VAL A 4 15.83 10.85 10.41
N ASP A 5 15.78 12.19 10.45
CA ASP A 5 14.54 12.97 10.18
C ASP A 5 13.98 12.66 8.77
N LYS A 6 14.87 12.44 7.81
CA LYS A 6 14.49 12.11 6.43
C LYS A 6 13.89 10.72 6.32
N ALA A 7 14.45 9.72 7.01
CA ALA A 7 13.92 8.36 7.02
C ALA A 7 12.51 8.32 7.62
N GLN A 8 12.31 8.98 8.77
CA GLN A 8 11.00 9.01 9.44
C GLN A 8 9.88 9.62 8.58
N LYS A 9 10.18 10.69 7.83
CA LYS A 9 9.19 11.27 6.90
C LYS A 9 8.80 10.30 5.79
N ILE A 10 9.76 9.51 5.29
CA ILE A 10 9.49 8.54 4.23
C ILE A 10 8.67 7.37 4.75
N ASP A 11 8.95 6.85 5.94
CA ASP A 11 8.13 5.82 6.55
C ASP A 11 6.70 6.31 6.83
N LEU A 12 6.53 7.58 7.26
CA LEU A 12 5.20 8.17 7.45
C LEU A 12 4.42 8.25 6.13
N ILE A 13 5.08 8.66 5.04
CA ILE A 13 4.49 8.65 3.70
C ILE A 13 4.10 7.23 3.31
N GLY A 14 4.95 6.24 3.62
CA GLY A 14 4.65 4.82 3.41
C GLY A 14 3.40 4.37 4.15
N VAL A 15 3.29 4.67 5.45
CA VAL A 15 2.10 4.38 6.27
C VAL A 15 0.85 4.98 5.65
N VAL A 16 0.89 6.28 5.33
CA VAL A 16 -0.27 7.01 4.80
C VAL A 16 -0.66 6.49 3.43
N ALA A 17 0.30 6.25 2.53
CA ALA A 17 0.04 5.73 1.19
C ALA A 17 -0.52 4.30 1.22
N SER A 18 0.02 3.42 2.06
CA SER A 18 -0.49 2.06 2.23
C SER A 18 -1.90 2.05 2.85
N ALA A 19 -2.16 2.92 3.84
CA ALA A 19 -3.50 3.04 4.43
C ALA A 19 -4.52 3.61 3.44
N LEU A 20 -4.15 4.62 2.64
CA LEU A 20 -5.00 5.16 1.58
C LEU A 20 -5.33 4.10 0.52
N CYS A 21 -4.34 3.31 0.10
CA CYS A 21 -4.55 2.20 -0.82
C CYS A 21 -5.54 1.17 -0.25
N LEU A 22 -5.38 0.76 1.01
CA LEU A 22 -6.31 -0.14 1.69
C LEU A 22 -7.73 0.42 1.74
N VAL A 23 -7.88 1.66 2.19
CA VAL A 23 -9.19 2.31 2.32
C VAL A 23 -9.82 2.47 0.94
N HIS A 24 -9.05 2.84 -0.07
CA HIS A 24 -9.50 2.92 -1.45
C HIS A 24 -10.07 1.58 -1.92
N CYS A 25 -9.27 0.51 -1.90
CA CYS A 25 -9.71 -0.82 -2.36
C CYS A 25 -10.91 -1.35 -1.57
N LEU A 26 -11.01 -1.08 -0.27
CA LEU A 26 -12.19 -1.48 0.52
C LEU A 26 -13.43 -0.68 0.17
N VAL A 27 -13.31 0.63 -0.06
CA VAL A 27 -14.45 1.53 -0.29
C VAL A 27 -14.95 1.45 -1.73
N THR A 28 -14.09 1.15 -2.73
CA THR A 28 -14.47 1.00 -4.14
C THR A 28 -15.69 0.10 -4.35
N PRO A 29 -15.72 -1.17 -3.88
CA PRO A 29 -16.86 -2.05 -4.11
C PRO A 29 -18.14 -1.52 -3.44
N PHE A 30 -18.06 -0.93 -2.25
CA PHE A 30 -19.24 -0.37 -1.57
C PHE A 30 -19.78 0.89 -2.26
N LEU A 31 -18.91 1.77 -2.75
CA LEU A 31 -19.32 2.97 -3.49
C LEU A 31 -20.02 2.62 -4.80
N PHE A 32 -19.46 1.71 -5.59
CA PHE A 32 -20.03 1.36 -6.89
C PHE A 32 -21.30 0.50 -6.75
N LEU A 33 -21.36 -0.42 -5.78
CA LEU A 33 -22.57 -1.20 -5.52
C LEU A 33 -23.71 -0.36 -4.90
N GLY A 34 -23.38 0.55 -3.97
CA GLY A 34 -24.39 1.28 -3.18
C GLY A 34 -24.80 2.64 -3.74
N LEU A 35 -23.90 3.36 -4.40
CA LEU A 35 -24.11 4.75 -4.80
C LEU A 35 -24.42 4.91 -6.30
N PHE A 36 -23.78 4.10 -7.15
CA PHE A 36 -23.90 4.21 -8.61
C PHE A 36 -24.66 3.05 -9.27
N GLY A 37 -24.92 1.97 -8.52
CA GLY A 37 -25.62 0.78 -9.00
C GLY A 37 -24.77 -0.14 -9.88
N LEU A 38 -25.21 -1.39 -10.06
CA LEU A 38 -24.44 -2.44 -10.77
C LEU A 38 -24.01 -2.02 -12.20
N SER A 39 -24.81 -1.21 -12.90
CA SER A 39 -24.50 -0.78 -14.27
C SER A 39 -23.29 0.15 -14.35
N ALA A 40 -23.04 0.97 -13.32
CA ALA A 40 -21.87 1.85 -13.28
C ALA A 40 -20.57 1.08 -12.93
N TYR A 41 -20.69 -0.10 -12.31
CA TYR A 41 -19.56 -1.01 -12.12
C TYR A 41 -19.16 -1.69 -13.43
N THR A 42 -20.14 -2.02 -14.28
CA THR A 42 -19.91 -2.73 -15.56
C THR A 42 -19.58 -1.80 -16.73
N ASP A 43 -20.15 -0.59 -16.78
CA ASP A 43 -19.98 0.36 -17.91
C ASP A 43 -18.93 1.44 -17.63
N SER A 44 -17.70 1.02 -17.31
CA SER A 44 -16.54 1.87 -17.02
C SER A 44 -16.56 2.55 -15.64
N VAL A 45 -15.92 1.90 -14.68
CA VAL A 45 -15.32 2.60 -13.54
C VAL A 45 -14.55 3.80 -14.08
N ASP A 46 -14.86 5.00 -13.57
CA ASP A 46 -14.23 6.25 -14.00
C ASP A 46 -12.70 6.02 -14.10
N PRO A 47 -12.06 6.31 -15.26
CA PRO A 47 -10.63 6.08 -15.46
C PRO A 47 -9.77 6.73 -14.38
N VAL A 48 -10.26 7.77 -13.70
CA VAL A 48 -9.60 8.37 -12.54
C VAL A 48 -9.55 7.43 -11.34
N TRP A 49 -10.64 6.71 -11.03
CA TRP A 49 -10.71 5.79 -9.89
C TRP A 49 -9.76 4.60 -10.05
N GLY A 50 -9.78 3.94 -11.22
CA GLY A 50 -8.89 2.81 -11.49
C GLY A 50 -7.40 3.17 -11.64
N SER A 51 -7.08 4.46 -11.85
CA SER A 51 -5.69 4.95 -11.93
C SER A 51 -5.06 5.18 -10.55
N LEU A 52 -5.87 5.33 -9.49
CA LEU A 52 -5.38 5.59 -8.14
C LEU A 52 -4.57 4.41 -7.57
N ASP A 53 -4.96 3.17 -7.91
CA ASP A 53 -4.24 1.95 -7.51
C ASP A 53 -2.76 2.03 -7.92
N TRP A 54 -2.51 2.40 -9.18
CA TRP A 54 -1.16 2.52 -9.73
C TRP A 54 -0.37 3.65 -9.07
N ILE A 55 -1.02 4.78 -8.78
CA ILE A 55 -0.36 5.91 -8.10
C ILE A 55 0.07 5.51 -6.68
N PHE A 56 -0.82 4.90 -5.90
CA PHE A 56 -0.49 4.44 -4.55
C PHE A 56 0.58 3.35 -4.57
N LEU A 57 0.53 2.45 -5.56
CA LEU A 57 1.53 1.40 -5.71
C LEU A 57 2.93 1.96 -6.01
N ILE A 58 3.04 3.01 -6.84
CA ILE A 58 4.31 3.70 -7.11
C ILE A 58 4.82 4.41 -5.86
N ILE A 59 3.95 5.13 -5.14
CA ILE A 59 4.34 5.85 -3.92
C ILE A 59 4.85 4.87 -2.86
N THR A 60 4.14 3.76 -2.65
CA THR A 60 4.55 2.71 -1.71
C THR A 60 5.85 2.02 -2.13
N LEU A 61 6.11 1.83 -3.44
CA LEU A 61 7.39 1.32 -3.93
C LEU A 61 8.55 2.23 -3.51
N PHE A 62 8.42 3.55 -3.69
CA PHE A 62 9.46 4.50 -3.29
C PHE A 62 9.66 4.52 -1.77
N ALA A 63 8.57 4.43 -1.01
CA ALA A 63 8.63 4.34 0.45
C ALA A 63 9.35 3.06 0.90
N VAL A 64 9.01 1.90 0.34
CA VAL A 64 9.65 0.60 0.62
C VAL A 64 11.13 0.62 0.24
N ALA A 65 11.48 1.09 -0.96
CA ALA A 65 12.86 1.10 -1.43
C ALA A 65 13.79 1.96 -0.55
N ARG A 66 13.27 3.06 0.01
CA ARG A 66 14.02 3.89 0.96
C ARG A 66 14.02 3.30 2.38
N SER A 67 12.88 2.81 2.86
CA SER A 67 12.74 2.24 4.21
C SER A 67 13.55 0.96 4.37
N SER A 68 13.62 0.15 3.31
CA SER A 68 14.48 -1.04 3.24
C SER A 68 15.97 -0.71 3.38
N LYS A 69 16.41 0.50 3.02
CA LYS A 69 17.81 0.94 3.16
C LYS A 69 18.11 1.57 4.52
N SER A 70 17.11 2.20 5.15
CA SER A 70 17.24 2.77 6.50
C SER A 70 16.92 1.75 7.61
N SER A 71 16.31 0.62 7.25
CA SER A 71 15.94 -0.42 8.20
C SER A 71 17.17 -1.04 8.86
N THR A 72 17.05 -1.24 10.16
CA THR A 72 18.11 -1.77 11.00
C THR A 72 17.96 -3.25 11.30
N ARG A 73 16.76 -3.82 11.09
CA ARG A 73 16.52 -5.26 11.15
C ARG A 73 16.69 -5.87 9.77
N SER A 74 17.41 -6.99 9.68
CA SER A 74 17.68 -7.70 8.43
C SER A 74 16.45 -8.37 7.79
N TRP A 75 15.43 -8.72 8.59
CA TRP A 75 14.19 -9.33 8.10
C TRP A 75 13.19 -8.32 7.52
N LEU A 76 13.25 -7.06 7.96
CA LEU A 76 12.26 -6.04 7.62
C LEU A 76 12.30 -5.61 6.13
N PRO A 77 13.48 -5.47 5.48
CA PRO A 77 13.60 -5.35 4.03
C PRO A 77 12.83 -6.43 3.27
N LEU A 78 13.03 -7.70 3.64
CA LEU A 78 12.36 -8.83 2.99
C LEU A 78 10.84 -8.76 3.18
N ALA A 79 10.40 -8.37 4.37
CA ALA A 79 8.99 -8.20 4.70
C ALA A 79 8.32 -7.06 3.91
N PHE A 80 9.02 -5.94 3.73
CA PHE A 80 8.55 -4.84 2.88
C PHE A 80 8.39 -5.26 1.42
N TRP A 81 9.44 -5.86 0.84
CA TRP A 81 9.42 -6.27 -0.57
C TRP A 81 8.39 -7.36 -0.84
N SER A 82 8.25 -8.34 0.05
CA SER A 82 7.21 -9.38 -0.09
C SER A 82 5.80 -8.80 -0.02
N SER A 83 5.52 -7.92 0.93
CA SER A 83 4.19 -7.29 1.05
C SER A 83 3.87 -6.40 -0.14
N TRP A 84 4.84 -5.62 -0.61
CA TRP A 84 4.65 -4.80 -1.81
C TRP A 84 4.46 -5.65 -3.08
N ALA A 85 5.20 -6.75 -3.23
CA ALA A 85 5.04 -7.67 -4.36
C ALA A 85 3.65 -8.34 -4.36
N LEU A 86 3.13 -8.71 -3.19
CA LEU A 86 1.77 -9.23 -3.05
C LEU A 86 0.72 -8.18 -3.41
N LEU A 87 0.91 -6.92 -2.99
CA LEU A 87 0.03 -5.81 -3.37
C LEU A 87 0.03 -5.61 -4.89
N LEU A 88 1.21 -5.63 -5.52
CA LEU A 88 1.36 -5.54 -6.97
C LEU A 88 0.66 -6.69 -7.70
N ALA A 89 0.86 -7.92 -7.23
CA ALA A 89 0.21 -9.09 -7.81
C ALA A 89 -1.32 -8.96 -7.75
N HIS A 90 -1.86 -8.44 -6.65
CA HIS A 90 -3.30 -8.21 -6.50
C HIS A 90 -3.82 -7.16 -7.49
N VAL A 91 -3.18 -5.99 -7.58
CA VAL A 91 -3.57 -4.93 -8.53
C VAL A 91 -3.49 -5.41 -9.98
N ILE A 92 -2.44 -6.14 -10.35
CA ILE A 92 -2.32 -6.72 -11.69
C ILE A 92 -3.44 -7.73 -11.94
N ASN A 93 -3.70 -8.62 -10.97
CA ASN A 93 -4.75 -9.63 -11.10
C ASN A 93 -6.14 -9.01 -11.27
N GLU A 94 -6.43 -7.92 -10.57
CA GLU A 94 -7.68 -7.16 -10.72
C GLU A 94 -7.84 -6.59 -12.15
N LYS A 95 -6.78 -5.98 -12.71
CA LYS A 95 -6.86 -5.40 -14.07
C LYS A 95 -6.91 -6.44 -15.19
N ILE A 96 -6.28 -7.59 -15.00
CA ILE A 96 -6.26 -8.66 -16.01
C ILE A 96 -7.46 -9.62 -15.85
N GLY A 97 -7.98 -9.76 -14.63
CA GLY A 97 -9.10 -10.66 -14.31
C GLY A 97 -8.74 -12.15 -14.37
N TRP A 98 -7.48 -12.53 -14.12
CA TRP A 98 -7.05 -13.93 -14.21
C TRP A 98 -7.67 -14.84 -13.13
N ILE A 99 -7.82 -14.33 -11.91
CA ILE A 99 -8.39 -15.06 -10.78
C ILE A 99 -9.38 -14.14 -10.07
N GLU A 100 -10.59 -14.61 -9.78
CA GLU A 100 -11.51 -13.89 -8.90
C GLU A 100 -11.01 -14.00 -7.46
N LEU A 101 -10.18 -13.04 -7.06
CA LEU A 101 -9.72 -12.89 -5.68
C LEU A 101 -10.68 -11.96 -4.93
N PRO A 102 -11.08 -12.30 -3.70
CA PRO A 102 -11.82 -11.36 -2.86
C PRO A 102 -10.99 -10.10 -2.63
N GLU A 103 -11.64 -8.94 -2.68
CA GLU A 103 -11.06 -7.63 -2.31
C GLU A 103 -10.42 -7.66 -0.91
N LEU A 104 -10.91 -8.55 -0.03
CA LEU A 104 -10.36 -8.77 1.30
C LEU A 104 -8.90 -9.25 1.28
N PHE A 105 -8.41 -9.76 0.16
CA PHE A 105 -7.03 -10.20 0.03
C PHE A 105 -6.05 -9.02 0.15
N VAL A 106 -6.42 -7.81 -0.28
CA VAL A 106 -5.57 -6.60 -0.21
C VAL A 106 -5.27 -6.17 1.24
N LEU A 107 -6.13 -6.56 2.20
CA LEU A 107 -5.93 -6.28 3.62
C LEU A 107 -4.63 -6.87 4.14
N ILE A 108 -4.26 -8.08 3.69
CA ILE A 108 -3.07 -8.76 4.16
C ILE A 108 -1.79 -7.98 3.79
N PRO A 109 -1.47 -7.75 2.50
CA PRO A 109 -0.27 -7.01 2.12
C PRO A 109 -0.34 -5.53 2.51
N GLY A 110 -1.51 -4.90 2.45
CA GLY A 110 -1.63 -3.48 2.81
C GLY A 110 -1.45 -3.23 4.31
N LEU A 111 -2.05 -4.05 5.19
CA LEU A 111 -1.85 -3.91 6.65
C LEU A 111 -0.43 -4.27 7.03
N ALA A 112 0.16 -5.29 6.39
CA ALA A 112 1.54 -5.66 6.61
C ALA A 112 2.48 -4.48 6.32
N LEU A 113 2.32 -3.77 5.20
CA LEU A 113 3.12 -2.58 4.89
C LEU A 113 2.96 -1.47 5.94
N VAL A 114 1.73 -1.18 6.39
CA VAL A 114 1.47 -0.20 7.46
C VAL A 114 2.19 -0.57 8.75
N VAL A 115 2.11 -1.84 9.16
CA VAL A 115 2.77 -2.35 10.36
C VAL A 115 4.29 -2.31 10.20
N PHE A 116 4.84 -2.70 9.07
CA PHE A 116 6.29 -2.72 8.85
C PHE A 116 6.90 -1.32 8.82
N HIS A 117 6.24 -0.34 8.20
CA HIS A 117 6.69 1.06 8.28
C HIS A 117 6.60 1.59 9.71
N SER A 118 5.56 1.21 10.46
CA SER A 118 5.42 1.58 11.88
C SER A 118 6.51 0.98 12.77
N ILE A 119 6.92 -0.27 12.51
CA ILE A 119 8.03 -0.93 13.22
C ILE A 119 9.35 -0.22 12.88
N ASN A 120 9.60 0.08 11.61
CA ASN A 120 10.80 0.80 11.18
C ASN A 120 10.93 2.17 11.86
N LEU A 121 9.81 2.92 11.93
CA LEU A 121 9.72 4.21 12.62
C LEU A 121 10.08 4.10 14.10
N ARG A 122 9.57 3.07 14.79
CA ARG A 122 9.86 2.83 16.21
C ARG A 122 11.33 2.51 16.43
N ASP A 123 11.89 1.59 15.63
CA ASP A 123 13.30 1.21 15.74
C ASP A 123 14.24 2.40 15.47
N CYS A 124 13.87 3.34 14.58
CA CYS A 124 14.63 4.58 14.37
C CYS A 124 14.55 5.55 15.57
N ARG A 125 13.40 5.68 16.23
CA ARG A 125 13.24 6.56 17.41
C ARG A 125 14.04 6.06 18.60
N CYS A 126 14.02 4.75 18.86
CA CYS A 126 14.79 4.14 19.94
C CYS A 126 16.31 4.21 19.78
N ARG A 127 16.83 4.68 18.63
CA ARG A 127 18.27 4.84 18.37
C ARG A 127 18.75 6.28 18.57
N VAL A 128 17.83 7.23 18.65
CA VAL A 128 18.12 8.67 18.85
C VAL A 128 18.01 9.06 20.33
N GLU A 129 17.22 8.31 21.11
CA GLU A 129 17.21 8.35 22.59
C GLU A 129 18.44 7.62 23.17
#